data_AF-A0A919SW42-F1
#
_entry.id   AF-A0A919SW42-F1
#
_cell.length_a   1.000
_cell.length_b   1.000
_cell.length_c   1.000
_cell.angle_alpha   90.00
_cell.angle_beta   90.00
_cell.angle_gamma   90.00
#
_symmetry.space_group_name_H-M   'P 1'
#
loop_
_entity.id
_entity.type
_entity.pdbx_description
1 polymer ?
#
loop_
_entity_poly.entity_id
_entity_poly.type
_entity_poly.pdbx_seq_one_letter_code
_entity_poly.pdbx_strand_id
1 'polypeptide(L)' 'MSSILPILLLGLGGMLVGGVISLSRQGATKFSIGLVAVLAVLALAGGVLWLIPGDS' A
#
# COMPACT_ATOMS: atom_id res chain seq x y z
N MET A 1 -19.52 -9.77 3.69
CA MET A 1 -18.62 -8.78 4.35
C MET A 1 -17.13 -8.99 4.01
N SER A 2 -16.71 -10.19 3.60
CA SER A 2 -15.31 -10.61 3.39
C SER A 2 -14.63 -10.05 2.13
N SER A 3 -15.39 -9.53 1.15
CA SER A 3 -14.85 -9.09 -0.14
C SER A 3 -14.43 -7.61 -0.21
N ILE A 4 -14.65 -6.81 0.84
CA ILE A 4 -14.36 -5.36 0.81
C ILE A 4 -12.95 -5.01 1.25
N LEU A 5 -12.37 -5.80 2.14
CA LEU A 5 -11.04 -5.58 2.68
C LEU A 5 -9.92 -5.66 1.60
N PRO A 6 -9.98 -6.49 0.52
CA PRO A 6 -8.96 -6.46 -0.55
C PRO A 6 -9.01 -5.13 -1.31
N ILE A 7 -10.22 -4.60 -1.53
CA ILE A 7 -10.47 -3.31 -2.16
C ILE A 7 -9.90 -2.19 -1.29
N LEU A 8 -10.09 -2.27 0.04
CA LEU A 8 -9.51 -1.32 0.98
C LEU A 8 -7.98 -1.39 1.01
N LEU A 9 -7.38 -2.59 1.01
CA LEU A 9 -5.93 -2.78 0.99
C LEU A 9 -5.31 -2.25 -0.31
N LEU A 10 -5.94 -2.49 -1.46
CA LEU A 10 -5.50 -1.95 -2.75
C LEU A 10 -5.69 -0.43 -2.84
N GLY A 11 -6.82 0.09 -2.36
CA GLY A 11 -7.09 1.53 -2.29
C GLY A 11 -6.09 2.25 -1.39
N LEU A 12 -5.82 1.71 -0.20
CA LEU A 12 -4.77 2.19 0.71
C LEU A 12 -3.39 2.07 0.08
N GLY A 13 -3.12 0.97 -0.64
CA GLY A 13 -1.91 0.79 -1.42
C GLY A 13 -1.66 1.93 -2.40
N GLY A 14 -2.65 2.24 -3.23
CA GLY A 14 -2.60 3.37 -4.16
C GLY A 14 -2.45 4.72 -3.45
N MET A 15 -3.17 4.94 -2.35
CA MET A 15 -3.08 6.16 -1.54
C MET A 15 -1.67 6.35 -0.95
N LEU A 16 -1.06 5.27 -0.44
CA LEU A 16 0.29 5.29 0.12
C LEU A 16 1.34 5.56 -0.97
N VAL A 17 1.21 4.98 -2.17
CA VAL A 17 2.08 5.29 -3.33
C VAL A 17 1.99 6.77 -3.71
N GLY A 18 0.78 7.34 -3.75
CA GLY A 18 0.59 8.79 -3.92
C GLY A 18 1.24 9.60 -2.80
N GLY A 19 1.17 9.12 -1.56
CA GLY A 19 1.85 9.68 -0.39
C GLY A 19 3.38 9.69 -0.54
N VAL A 20 3.99 8.61 -1.00
CA VAL A 20 5.45 8.53 -1.27
C VAL A 20 5.88 9.57 -2.32
N ILE A 21 5.14 9.68 -3.43
CA ILE A 21 5.44 10.64 -4.51
C ILE A 21 5.30 12.07 -3.99
N SER A 22 4.25 12.35 -3.21
CA SER A 22 4.03 13.65 -2.58
C SER A 22 5.15 14.00 -1.60
N LEU A 23 5.56 13.04 -0.77
CA LEU A 23 6.57 13.22 0.26
C LEU A 23 7.98 13.40 -0.35
N SER A 24 8.26 12.69 -1.44
CA SER A 24 9.46 12.87 -2.25
C SER A 24 9.52 14.27 -2.88
N ARG A 25 8.39 14.78 -3.38
CA ARG A 25 8.31 16.14 -3.94
C ARG A 25 8.40 17.24 -2.88
N GLN A 26 7.96 16.98 -1.66
CA GLN A 26 8.05 17.92 -0.54
C GLN A 26 9.46 17.97 0.09
N GLY A 27 10.41 17.16 -0.40
CA GLY A 27 11.76 17.13 0.15
C GLY A 27 11.83 16.60 1.57
N ALA A 28 10.85 15.78 2.00
CA ALA A 28 10.84 15.25 3.35
C ALA A 28 12.04 14.32 3.60
N THR A 29 12.29 14.02 4.87
CA THR A 29 13.38 13.15 5.28
C THR A 29 13.31 11.78 4.59
N LYS A 30 14.46 11.31 4.09
CA LYS A 30 14.62 10.02 3.40
C LYS A 30 14.07 8.84 4.23
N PHE A 31 14.11 8.95 5.56
CA PHE A 31 13.51 7.98 6.49
C PHE A 31 11.98 7.90 6.35
N SER A 32 11.30 9.05 6.30
CA SER A 32 9.84 9.10 6.18
C SER A 32 9.38 8.57 4.81
N ILE A 33 10.09 8.92 3.74
CA ILE A 33 9.85 8.39 2.39
C ILE A 33 10.04 6.87 2.36
N GLY A 34 11.14 6.38 2.96
CA GLY A 34 11.41 4.94 3.05
C GLY A 34 10.34 4.18 3.83
N LEU A 35 9.90 4.71 4.97
CA LEU A 35 8.87 4.08 5.81
C LEU A 35 7.54 3.97 5.06
N VAL A 36 7.09 5.06 4.42
CA VAL A 36 5.82 5.07 3.65
C VAL A 36 5.94 4.15 2.43
N ALA A 37 7.10 4.09 1.77
CA ALA A 37 7.33 3.16 0.67
C ALA A 37 7.24 1.69 1.10
N VAL A 38 7.79 1.32 2.25
CA VAL A 38 7.69 -0.06 2.78
C VAL A 38 6.23 -0.42 3.11
N LEU A 39 5.49 0.49 3.77
CA LEU A 39 4.06 0.33 4.02
C LEU A 39 3.27 0.21 2.71
N ALA A 40 3.61 1.03 1.72
CA ALA A 40 3.10 0.97 0.36
C ALA A 40 3.61 -0.23 -0.43
N VAL A 41 4.41 -1.14 0.12
CA VAL A 41 4.73 -2.42 -0.53
C VAL A 41 4.01 -3.56 0.19
N LEU A 42 3.94 -3.48 1.52
CA LEU A 42 3.18 -4.44 2.32
C LEU A 42 1.68 -4.40 2.04
N ALA A 43 1.09 -3.22 1.86
CA ALA A 43 -0.35 -3.08 1.61
C ALA A 43 -0.79 -3.74 0.29
N LEU A 44 0.03 -3.64 -0.77
CA LEU A 44 -0.30 -4.20 -2.08
C LEU A 44 0.15 -5.64 -2.19
N ALA A 45 1.22 -6.06 -1.51
CA ALA A 45 1.50 -7.47 -1.33
C ALA A 45 0.35 -8.18 -0.60
N GLY A 46 -0.14 -7.62 0.52
CA GLY A 46 -1.29 -8.15 1.25
C GLY A 46 -2.59 -8.11 0.44
N GLY A 47 -2.85 -7.00 -0.27
CA GLY A 47 -4.02 -6.86 -1.14
C GLY A 47 -4.02 -7.86 -2.30
N VAL A 48 -2.87 -8.06 -2.97
CA VAL A 48 -2.72 -9.02 -4.07
C VAL A 48 -2.77 -10.46 -3.58
N LEU A 49 -2.04 -10.81 -2.51
CA LEU A 49 -2.05 -12.17 -1.94
C LEU A 49 -3.43 -12.62 -1.52
N TRP A 50 -4.28 -11.68 -1.08
CA TRP A 50 -5.62 -12.00 -0.65
C TRP A 50 -6.67 -11.94 -1.76
N LEU A 51 -6.30 -11.37 -2.91
CA LEU A 51 -7.08 -11.44 -4.16
C LEU A 51 -6.82 -12.73 -4.94
N ILE A 52 -5.68 -13.38 -4.71
CA ILE A 52 -5.41 -14.72 -5.20
C ILE A 52 -6.34 -15.67 -4.42
N PRO A 53 -7.31 -16.34 -5.07
CA PRO A 53 -8.11 -17.34 -4.40
C PRO A 53 -7.18 -18.48 -4.00
N GLY A 54 -6.87 -18.58 -2.72
CA GLY A 54 -6.30 -19.80 -2.16
C GLY A 54 -7.41 -20.83 -2.11
N ASP A 55 -7.34 -21.87 -2.94
CA ASP A 55 -8.06 -23.11 -2.65
C ASP A 55 -7.58 -23.60 -1.28
N SER A 56 -8.45 -23.50 -0.28
CA SER A 56 -8.33 -24.12 1.04
C SER A 56 -9.73 -24.43 1.54
#